data_AF-A0A7C5KA10-F1
#
_entry.id   AF-A0A7C5KA10-F1
#
_cell.length_a   1.000
_cell.length_b   1.000
_cell.length_c   1.000
_cell.angle_alpha   90.00
_cell.angle_beta   90.00
_cell.angle_gamma   90.00
#
_symmetry.space_group_name_H-M   'P 1'
#
loop_
_entity.id
_entity.type
_entity.pdbx_description
1 polymer ?
#
loop_
_entity_poly.entity_id
_entity_poly.type
_entity_poly.pdbx_seq_one_letter_code
_entity_poly.pdbx_strand_id
1 'polypeptide(L)'
;MNYKYAVCAQPLIGHIATYKAFFGKCDSNDEKVNEISKKVYETFKIPICKLHMQHVDGETYLCGLQHLTLEEISPSDISAISSHISAILGRGEFN
;
A
#
# COMPACT_ATOMS: atom_id res chain seq x y z
N MET A 1 -14.18 22.55 -0.92
CA MET A 1 -14.80 21.22 -0.77
C MET A 1 -16.17 21.25 -1.43
N ASN A 2 -16.42 20.39 -2.41
CA ASN A 2 -17.67 20.33 -3.17
C ASN A 2 -18.52 19.17 -2.61
N TYR A 3 -19.36 19.45 -1.61
CA TYR A 3 -20.13 18.46 -0.85
C TYR A 3 -21.36 18.00 -1.67
N LYS A 4 -21.16 17.06 -2.60
CA LYS A 4 -22.27 16.35 -3.27
C LYS A 4 -22.70 15.07 -2.56
N TYR A 5 -21.97 14.64 -1.53
CA TYR A 5 -22.24 13.39 -0.81
C TYR A 5 -22.14 13.64 0.70
N ALA A 6 -23.06 13.04 1.46
CA ALA A 6 -22.95 12.96 2.91
C ALA A 6 -21.74 12.07 3.23
N VAL A 7 -20.61 12.69 3.50
CA VAL A 7 -19.40 11.99 3.93
C VAL A 7 -19.45 11.80 5.44
N CYS A 8 -19.50 10.56 5.89
CA CYS A 8 -19.13 10.21 7.26
C CYS A 8 -17.60 10.35 7.34
N ALA A 9 -17.12 11.54 7.67
CA ALA A 9 -15.72 11.76 7.97
C ALA A 9 -15.47 11.29 9.41
N GLN A 10 -14.89 10.10 9.58
CA GLN A 10 -14.36 9.72 10.89
C GLN A 10 -13.15 10.61 11.18
N PRO A 11 -13.11 11.30 12.33
CA PRO A 11 -11.94 12.11 12.70
C PRO A 11 -10.72 11.19 12.82
N LEU A 12 -9.61 11.64 12.25
CA LEU A 12 -8.35 10.95 12.31
C LEU A 12 -7.79 11.10 13.73
N ILE A 13 -7.65 9.99 14.46
CA ILE A 13 -7.29 9.96 15.88
C ILE A 13 -5.75 10.05 16.08
N GLY A 14 -4.96 9.80 15.03
CA GLY A 14 -3.50 9.84 15.07
C GLY A 14 -2.82 10.18 13.75
N HIS A 15 -1.49 10.12 13.75
CA HIS A 15 -0.64 10.45 12.60
C HIS A 15 -0.90 9.50 11.43
N ILE A 16 -1.08 10.05 10.22
CA ILE A 16 -1.19 9.25 9.00
C ILE A 16 0.14 9.23 8.26
N ALA A 17 0.63 8.03 7.98
CA ALA A 17 1.69 7.78 7.03
C ALA A 17 1.13 7.14 5.76
N THR A 18 1.75 7.43 4.63
CA THR A 18 1.41 6.82 3.33
C THR A 18 2.57 5.95 2.87
N TYR A 19 2.25 4.71 2.48
CA TYR A 19 3.22 3.74 2.01
C TYR A 19 2.87 3.30 0.60
N LYS A 20 3.88 3.15 -0.25
CA LYS A 20 3.74 2.47 -1.53
C LYS A 20 3.80 0.97 -1.27
N ALA A 21 2.84 0.24 -1.82
CA ALA A 21 2.76 -1.20 -1.74
C ALA A 21 2.89 -1.80 -3.13
N PHE A 22 3.89 -2.68 -3.30
CA PHE A 22 4.14 -3.44 -4.51
C PHE A 22 4.07 -4.93 -4.18
N PHE A 23 3.09 -5.63 -4.74
CA PHE A 23 2.84 -7.06 -4.55
C PHE A 23 2.82 -7.47 -3.06
N GLY A 24 2.16 -6.65 -2.23
CA GLY A 24 2.03 -6.87 -0.79
C GLY A 24 3.28 -6.56 0.03
N LYS A 25 4.25 -5.85 -0.55
CA LYS A 25 5.48 -5.40 0.14
C LYS A 25 5.52 -3.88 0.24
N CYS A 26 5.98 -3.37 1.37
CA CYS A 26 6.27 -1.97 1.60
C CYS A 26 7.74 -1.80 2.01
N ASP A 27 8.33 -0.66 1.68
CA ASP A 27 9.64 -0.27 2.20
C ASP A 27 9.46 0.44 3.54
N SER A 28 9.23 -0.34 4.59
CA SER A 28 9.03 0.14 5.96
C SER A 28 9.75 -0.77 6.94
N ASN A 29 10.41 -0.17 7.94
CA ASN A 29 11.01 -0.89 9.07
C ASN A 29 9.96 -1.35 10.10
N ASP A 30 8.72 -0.92 9.94
CA ASP A 30 7.60 -1.31 10.80
C ASP A 30 7.00 -2.65 10.32
N GLU A 31 7.11 -3.67 11.16
CA GLU A 31 6.59 -5.02 10.88
C GLU A 31 5.07 -5.01 10.66
N LYS A 32 4.32 -4.16 11.39
CA LYS A 32 2.87 -4.09 11.29
C LYS A 32 2.43 -3.52 9.95
N VAL A 33 3.13 -2.50 9.45
CA VAL A 33 2.92 -1.96 8.10
C VAL A 33 3.09 -3.05 7.05
N ASN A 34 4.14 -3.87 7.18
CA ASN A 34 4.41 -4.97 6.24
C ASN A 34 3.34 -6.07 6.32
N GLU A 35 2.89 -6.44 7.52
CA GLU A 35 1.80 -7.40 7.72
C GLU A 35 0.50 -6.91 7.06
N ILE A 36 0.14 -5.65 7.27
CA ILE A 36 -1.06 -5.03 6.68
C ILE A 36 -0.95 -5.04 5.15
N SER A 37 0.19 -4.61 4.60
CA SER A 37 0.42 -4.58 3.14
C SER A 37 0.25 -5.95 2.50
N LYS A 38 0.83 -6.98 3.12
CA LYS A 38 0.68 -8.38 2.67
C LYS A 38 -0.78 -8.80 2.69
N LYS A 39 -1.49 -8.55 3.80
CA LYS A 39 -2.91 -8.92 3.93
C LYS A 39 -3.80 -8.20 2.91
N VAL A 40 -3.54 -6.93 2.62
CA VAL A 40 -4.24 -6.18 1.57
C VAL A 40 -4.04 -6.84 0.21
N TYR A 41 -2.80 -7.17 -0.15
CA TYR A 41 -2.53 -7.84 -1.42
C TYR A 41 -3.17 -9.23 -1.49
N GLU A 42 -3.11 -10.02 -0.42
CA GLU A 42 -3.75 -11.34 -0.38
C GLU A 42 -5.27 -11.27 -0.53
N THR A 43 -5.89 -10.26 0.07
CA THR A 43 -7.35 -10.07 0.08
C THR A 43 -7.87 -9.50 -1.24
N PHE A 44 -7.26 -8.42 -1.72
CA PHE A 44 -7.77 -7.66 -2.87
C PHE A 44 -7.07 -7.97 -4.18
N LYS A 45 -5.91 -8.64 -4.13
CA LYS A 45 -5.07 -8.95 -5.30
C LYS A 45 -4.67 -7.72 -6.12
N ILE A 46 -4.59 -6.55 -5.48
CA ILE A 46 -4.15 -5.30 -6.11
C ILE A 46 -2.62 -5.23 -6.04
N PRO A 47 -1.90 -5.38 -7.17
CA PRO A 47 -0.45 -5.50 -7.15
C PRO A 47 0.27 -4.19 -6.84
N ILE A 48 -0.32 -3.04 -7.12
CA ILE A 48 0.32 -1.73 -6.94
C ILE A 48 -0.71 -0.77 -6.35
N CYS A 49 -0.46 -0.27 -5.14
CA CYS A 49 -1.33 0.70 -4.50
C CYS A 49 -0.61 1.54 -3.44
N LYS A 50 -1.21 2.66 -3.06
CA LYS A 50 -0.85 3.44 -1.87
C LYS A 50 -1.73 2.99 -0.73
N LEU A 51 -1.12 2.78 0.42
CA LEU A 51 -1.79 2.49 1.67
C LEU A 51 -1.66 3.70 2.59
N HIS A 52 -2.80 4.22 3.03
CA HIS A 52 -2.87 5.24 4.06
C HIS A 52 -3.08 4.53 5.39
N MET A 53 -2.10 4.63 6.27
CA MET A 53 -2.12 3.99 7.57
C MET A 53 -2.06 5.02 8.68
N GLN A 54 -2.86 4.81 9.70
CA GLN A 54 -2.88 5.64 10.90
C GLN A 54 -2.19 4.93 12.05
N HIS A 55 -1.34 5.67 12.74
CA HIS A 55 -0.61 5.22 13.92
C HIS A 55 -1.24 5.84 15.17
N VAL A 56 -1.74 4.99 16.08
CA VAL A 56 -2.42 5.40 17.33
C VAL A 56 -1.92 4.51 18.45
N ASP A 57 -1.41 5.10 19.53
CA ASP A 57 -0.99 4.39 20.75
C ASP A 57 -0.06 3.17 20.50
N GLY A 58 0.83 3.29 19.51
CA GLY A 58 1.78 2.23 19.14
C GLY A 58 1.23 1.16 18.18
N GLU A 59 -0.03 1.27 17.78
CA GLU A 59 -0.69 0.37 16.83
C GLU A 59 -0.87 1.05 15.46
N THR A 60 -0.87 0.23 14.40
CA THR A 60 -1.04 0.69 13.02
C THR A 60 -2.35 0.14 12.43
N TYR A 61 -3.13 1.02 11.82
CA TYR A 61 -4.42 0.69 11.20
C TYR A 61 -4.48 1.15 9.75
N LEU A 62 -5.06 0.32 8.87
CA LEU A 62 -5.34 0.72 7.49
C LEU A 62 -6.57 1.64 7.46
N CYS A 63 -6.40 2.87 6.98
CA CYS A 63 -7.47 3.85 6.87
C CYS A 63 -7.96 4.05 5.44
N GLY A 64 -7.13 3.74 4.45
CA GLY A 64 -7.51 3.90 3.05
C GLY A 64 -6.52 3.26 2.10
N LEU A 65 -7.02 2.95 0.90
CA LEU A 65 -6.23 2.51 -0.23
C LEU A 65 -6.50 3.42 -1.43
N GLN A 66 -5.46 3.73 -2.18
CA GLN A 66 -5.55 4.54 -3.40
C GLN A 66 -4.67 3.92 -4.49
N HIS A 67 -5.00 4.15 -5.77
CA HIS A 67 -4.07 3.88 -6.86
C HIS A 67 -2.82 4.77 -6.75
N LEU A 68 -1.65 4.27 -7.16
CA LEU A 68 -0.50 5.13 -7.48
C LEU A 68 -0.73 5.79 -8.84
N THR A 69 -0.44 7.08 -8.97
CA THR A 69 -0.31 7.71 -10.28
C THR A 69 1.11 7.51 -10.82
N LEU A 70 1.30 7.71 -12.13
CA LEU A 70 2.60 7.50 -12.78
C LEU A 70 3.68 8.46 -12.24
N GLU A 71 3.29 9.68 -11.87
CA GLU A 71 4.18 10.70 -11.33
C GLU A 71 4.69 10.35 -9.93
N GLU A 72 3.96 9.49 -9.21
CA GLU A 72 4.34 9.01 -7.89
C GLU A 72 5.28 7.81 -7.96
N ILE A 73 5.42 7.17 -9.12
CA ILE A 73 6.29 6.02 -9.32
C ILE A 73 7.69 6.52 -9.65
N SER A 74 8.64 6.24 -8.75
CA SER A 74 10.04 6.58 -8.95
C SER A 74 10.78 5.53 -9.78
N PRO A 75 11.94 5.85 -10.36
CA PRO A 75 12.77 4.87 -11.07
C PRO A 75 13.18 3.67 -10.21
N SER A 76 13.39 3.87 -8.90
CA SER A 76 13.67 2.77 -7.96
C SER A 76 12.47 1.85 -7.77
N ASP A 77 11.25 2.41 -7.75
CA ASP A 77 10.02 1.61 -7.70
C ASP A 77 9.89 0.73 -8.95
N ILE A 78 10.17 1.29 -10.14
CA ILE A 78 10.15 0.54 -11.41
C ILE A 78 11.16 -0.61 -11.36
N SER A 79 12.36 -0.38 -10.85
CA SER A 79 13.39 -1.41 -10.71
C SER A 79 12.94 -2.53 -9.77
N ALA A 80 12.31 -2.19 -8.65
CA ALA A 80 11.77 -3.16 -7.69
C ALA A 80 10.64 -4.01 -8.30
N ILE A 81 9.71 -3.36 -9.01
CA ILE A 81 8.61 -4.02 -9.73
C ILE A 81 9.17 -4.98 -10.79
N SER A 82 10.09 -4.50 -11.63
CA SER A 82 10.72 -5.28 -12.70
C SER A 82 11.46 -6.50 -12.15
N SER A 83 12.20 -6.32 -11.06
CA SER A 83 12.91 -7.41 -10.37
C SER A 83 11.94 -8.46 -9.83
N HIS A 84 10.82 -8.02 -9.25
CA HIS A 84 9.81 -8.93 -8.73
C HIS A 84 9.14 -9.75 -9.86
N ILE A 85 8.72 -9.08 -10.93
CA ILE A 85 8.11 -9.75 -12.10
C ILE A 85 9.09 -10.73 -12.74
N SER A 86 10.35 -10.33 -12.91
CA SER A 86 11.39 -11.18 -13.47
C SER A 86 11.64 -12.42 -12.60
N ALA A 87 11.61 -12.28 -11.28
CA ALA A 87 11.75 -13.40 -10.36
C ALA A 87 10.57 -14.39 -10.45
N ILE A 88 9.35 -13.90 -10.63
CA ILE A 88 8.16 -14.74 -10.84
C ILE A 88 8.29 -15.49 -12.18
N LEU A 89 8.57 -14.76 -13.27
CA LEU A 89 8.67 -15.32 -14.62
C LEU A 89 9.83 -16.32 -14.75
N GLY A 90 10.98 -16.02 -14.14
CA GLY A 90 12.15 -16.90 -14.15
C GLY A 90 11.96 -18.19 -13.33
N ARG A 91 10.99 -18.22 -12.42
CA ARG A 91 10.62 -19.41 -11.63
C ARG A 91 9.50 -20.24 -12.27
N GLY A 92 8.85 -19.75 -13.33
CA GLY A 92 7.70 -20.43 -13.94
C GLY A 92 6.48 -20.54 -13.02
N GLU A 93 6.46 -19.84 -11.89
CA GLU A 93 5.37 -19.87 -10.91
C GLU A 93 4.29 -18.86 -11.31
N PHE A 94 3.41 -19.26 -12.23
CA PHE A 94 2.09 -18.65 -12.36
C PHE A 94 1.17 -19.30 -11.33
N ASN A 95 0.98 -18.67 -10.18
CA ASN A 95 -0.09 -19.05 -9.23
C ASN A 95 -1.42 -18.45 -9.68
#